data_AF-A0A953NJ46-F1
#
_entry.id   AF-A0A953NJ46-F1
#
_cell.length_a   1.000
_cell.length_b   1.000
_cell.length_c   1.000
_cell.angle_alpha   90.00
_cell.angle_beta   90.00
_cell.angle_gamma   90.00
#
_symmetry.space_group_name_H-M   'P 1'
#
loop_
_entity.id
_entity.type
_entity.pdbx_description
1 polymer ?
#
loop_
_entity_poly.entity_id
_entity_poly.type
_entity_poly.pdbx_seq_one_letter_code
_entity_poly.pdbx_strand_id
1 'polypeptide(L)' 'MDVKNFLAHKLEDIEDYLKKSGINYELIEVDNPKGVKIGDEKRIIKIEEEASIKIYYSYF' A
#
# COMPACT_ATOMS: atom_id res chain seq x y z
N MET A 1 -8.58 3.51 -14.10
CA MET A 1 -8.72 2.65 -12.90
C MET A 1 -7.90 3.34 -11.82
N ASP A 2 -8.57 3.92 -10.84
CA ASP A 2 -7.91 4.65 -9.76
C ASP A 2 -7.33 3.66 -8.74
N VAL A 3 -6.03 3.77 -8.47
CA VAL A 3 -5.37 2.96 -7.43
C VAL A 3 -5.97 3.20 -6.04
N LYS A 4 -6.68 4.33 -5.85
CA LYS A 4 -7.48 4.63 -4.65
C LYS A 4 -8.50 3.55 -4.29
N ASN A 5 -8.95 2.74 -5.25
CA ASN A 5 -9.86 1.61 -4.96
C ASN A 5 -9.20 0.49 -4.15
N PHE A 6 -7.86 0.45 -4.10
CA PHE A 6 -7.11 -0.52 -3.31
C PHE A 6 -6.86 -0.02 -1.87
N LEU A 7 -7.44 1.11 -1.46
CA LEU A 7 -7.40 1.52 -0.06
C LEU A 7 -8.06 0.44 0.82
N ALA A 8 -7.43 0.07 1.94
CA ALA A 8 -7.81 -1.04 2.82
C ALA A 8 -7.73 -2.46 2.21
N HIS A 9 -7.29 -2.61 0.96
CA HIS A 9 -6.95 -3.91 0.38
C HIS A 9 -5.56 -4.39 0.85
N LYS A 10 -5.24 -5.64 0.53
CA LYS A 10 -3.92 -6.20 0.73
C LYS A 10 -2.91 -5.50 -0.18
N LEU A 11 -1.70 -5.31 0.35
CA LEU A 11 -0.61 -4.73 -0.42
C LEU A 11 -0.27 -5.57 -1.67
N GLU A 12 -0.36 -6.89 -1.57
CA GLU A 12 -0.04 -7.80 -2.68
C GLU A 12 -0.91 -7.57 -3.93
N ASP A 13 -2.20 -7.26 -3.74
CA ASP A 13 -3.13 -7.03 -4.85
C ASP A 13 -2.73 -5.80 -5.69
N ILE A 14 -2.32 -4.71 -5.03
CA ILE A 14 -1.92 -3.49 -5.72
C ILE A 14 -0.51 -3.61 -6.32
N GLU A 15 0.41 -4.32 -5.64
CA GLU A 15 1.76 -4.56 -6.14
C GLU A 15 1.74 -5.32 -7.47
N ASP A 16 0.92 -6.39 -7.57
CA ASP A 16 0.78 -7.15 -8.81
C ASP A 16 0.20 -6.29 -9.95
N TYR A 17 -0.81 -5.48 -9.64
CA TYR A 17 -1.42 -4.55 -10.59
C TYR A 17 -0.43 -3.50 -11.12
N LEU A 18 0.33 -2.87 -10.23
CA LEU A 18 1.28 -1.82 -10.57
C LEU A 18 2.49 -2.38 -11.33
N LYS A 19 2.97 -3.56 -10.93
CA LYS A 19 4.05 -4.27 -11.60
C LYS A 19 3.66 -4.67 -13.02
N LYS A 20 2.43 -5.18 -13.23
CA LYS A 20 1.89 -5.47 -14.57
C LYS A 20 1.71 -4.22 -15.42
N SER A 21 1.34 -3.11 -14.80
CA SER A 21 1.14 -1.83 -15.48
C SER A 21 2.45 -1.08 -15.78
N GLY A 22 3.59 -1.53 -15.22
CA GLY A 22 4.88 -0.87 -15.38
C GLY A 22 4.94 0.52 -14.73
N ILE A 23 4.09 0.76 -13.73
CA ILE A 23 4.01 2.04 -13.05
C ILE A 23 5.03 2.05 -11.90
N ASN A 24 5.83 3.10 -11.78
CA ASN A 24 6.71 3.27 -10.64
C ASN A 24 5.91 3.70 -9.42
N TYR A 25 6.12 2.99 -8.32
CA TYR A 25 5.52 3.27 -7.03
C TYR A 25 6.54 3.13 -5.91
N GLU A 26 6.27 3.81 -4.79
CA GLU A 26 7.07 3.79 -3.58
C GLU A 26 6.23 3.19 -2.45
N LEU A 27 6.77 2.17 -1.77
CA LEU A 27 6.12 1.52 -0.65
C LEU A 27 6.63 2.14 0.65
N ILE A 28 5.72 2.71 1.45
CA ILE A 28 6.03 3.34 2.72
C ILE A 28 5.39 2.52 3.83
N GLU A 29 6.22 1.84 4.61
CA GLU A 29 5.76 1.14 5.80
C GLU A 29 5.44 2.17 6.88
N VAL A 30 4.23 2.10 7.42
CA VAL A 30 3.79 2.93 8.54
C VAL A 30 3.64 2.04 9.75
N ASP A 31 4.50 2.25 10.73
CA ASP A 31 4.38 1.58 12.02
C ASP A 31 3.04 1.91 12.66
N ASN A 32 2.34 0.87 13.09
CA ASN A 32 1.16 1.05 13.90
C ASN A 32 1.60 1.71 15.22
N PRO A 33 0.90 2.73 15.74
CA PRO A 33 1.32 3.46 16.95
C PRO A 33 1.44 2.57 18.21
N LYS A 34 0.93 1.34 18.15
CA LYS A 34 1.12 0.33 19.19
C LYS A 34 2.47 -0.38 19.13
N GLY A 35 3.26 -0.23 18.07
CA GLY A 35 4.53 -0.97 17.86
C GLY A 35 4.35 -2.49 17.80
N VAL A 36 3.12 -2.96 17.68
CA VAL A 36 2.77 -4.38 17.64
C VAL A 36 2.37 -4.70 16.21
N LYS A 37 3.10 -5.60 15.55
CA LYS A 37 2.59 -6.33 14.40
C LYS A 37 1.41 -7.17 14.90
N ILE A 38 0.19 -6.72 14.59
CA ILE A 38 -1.03 -7.41 15.03
C ILE A 38 -1.23 -8.71 14.20
N GLY A 39 -0.50 -8.83 13.08
CA GLY A 39 -0.34 -10.01 12.24
C GLY A 39 0.68 -9.79 11.12
N ASP A 40 0.77 -10.75 10.21
CA ASP A 40 1.63 -10.70 9.00
C ASP A 40 0.90 -10.05 7.80
N GLU A 41 -0.35 -9.62 7.97
CA GLU A 41 -1.17 -9.11 6.87
C GLU A 41 -0.86 -7.62 6.62
N LYS A 42 -0.30 -7.31 5.45
CA LYS A 42 -0.02 -5.94 5.01
C LYS A 42 -1.26 -5.34 4.37
N ARG A 43 -1.80 -4.30 4.99
CA ARG A 43 -2.94 -3.55 4.44
C ARG A 43 -2.56 -2.14 4.06
N ILE A 44 -3.12 -1.68 2.95
CA ILE A 44 -2.93 -0.33 2.45
C ILE A 44 -3.76 0.63 3.29
N ILE A 45 -3.11 1.62 3.89
CA ILE A 45 -3.75 2.63 4.73
C ILE A 45 -3.95 3.96 4.00
N LYS A 46 -3.09 4.26 3.02
CA LYS A 46 -3.13 5.51 2.25
C LYS A 46 -2.44 5.34 0.90
N ILE A 47 -2.92 6.03 -0.12
CA ILE A 47 -2.31 6.10 -1.44
C ILE A 47 -2.23 7.56 -1.86
N GLU A 48 -1.06 8.02 -2.27
CA GLU A 48 -0.84 9.36 -2.83
C GLU A 48 -0.38 9.24 -4.29
N GLU A 49 -0.92 10.09 -5.14
CA GLU A 49 -0.71 10.08 -6.60
C GLU A 49 -0.41 11.50 -7.07
N GLU A 50 0.68 12.10 -6.58
CA GLU A 50 1.06 13.47 -6.99
C GLU A 50 2.01 13.44 -8.19
N ALA A 51 3.31 13.26 -7.96
CA ALA A 51 4.31 13.11 -9.02
C ALA A 51 4.71 11.64 -9.25
N SER A 52 4.52 10.80 -8.24
CA SER A 52 4.75 9.36 -8.22
C SER A 52 3.75 8.71 -7.26
N ILE A 53 3.44 7.43 -7.48
CA ILE A 53 2.49 6.70 -6.62
C ILE A 53 3.20 6.33 -5.34
N LYS A 54 2.70 6.79 -4.19
CA LYS A 54 3.17 6.39 -2.86
C LYS A 54 2.11 5.59 -2.15
N ILE A 55 2.44 4.40 -1.70
CA ILE A 55 1.51 3.46 -1.07
C ILE A 55 1.98 3.27 0.36
N TYR A 56 1.16 3.74 1.28
CA TYR A 56 1.39 3.58 2.70
C TYR A 56 0.69 2.31 3.15
N TYR A 57 1.41 1.42 3.81
CA TYR A 57 0.86 0.17 4.33
C TYR A 57 1.27 -0.05 5.79
N SER A 58 0.47 -0.84 6.51
CA SER A 58 0.78 -1.23 7.89
C SER A 58 0.44 -2.70 8.12
N TYR A 59 1.04 -3.28 9.16
CA TYR A 59 0.77 -4.66 9.59
C TYR A 59 -0.41 -4.69 10.55
N PHE A 60 -1.38 -5.52 10.21
CA PHE A 60 -2.58 -5.80 11.00
C PHE A 60 -2.70 -7.28 11.33
#